data_AF-A0A2K1ZLH5-F1
#
_entry.id   AF-A0A2K1ZLH5-F1
#
_cell.length_a   1.000
_cell.length_b   1.000
_cell.length_c   1.000
_cell.angle_alpha   90.00
_cell.angle_beta   90.00
_cell.angle_gamma   90.00
#
_symmetry.space_group_name_H-M   'P 1'
#
loop_
_entity.id
_entity.type
_entity.pdbx_description
1 polymer ?
#
loop_
_entity_poly.entity_id
_entity_poly.type
_entity_poly.pdbx_seq_one_letter_code
_entity_poly.pdbx_strand_id
1 'polypeptide(L)'
;SWKCEASLAIHESGWLVYRFKNVDDKLVVLASGPYLIYGRPLIIKAMPEYFDFGTDEMPCVPVWVKFPNLPLKYWSPRCLSKIASKLGTPIQSDQLTFNMSRISYARVLVELDLLANLKSSIVINLPNGSTLNQPVIYGTLPRFCKLCKSLAWEKLKARLGRLHIVMIP
;
A
#
# COMPACT_ATOMS: atom_id res chain seq x y z
N SER A 1 -14.00 -1.89 14.27
CA SER A 1 -13.80 -0.43 14.41
C SER A 1 -12.32 -0.14 14.54
N TRP A 2 -11.83 0.95 13.96
CA TRP A 2 -10.46 1.40 14.23
C TRP A 2 -10.39 1.91 15.69
N LYS A 3 -9.31 1.61 16.40
CA LYS A 3 -9.14 2.01 17.81
C LYS A 3 -8.53 3.42 17.92
N CYS A 4 -9.00 4.34 17.09
CA CYS A 4 -8.48 5.70 16.99
C CYS A 4 -9.62 6.66 16.62
N GLU A 5 -9.43 7.94 16.92
CA GLU A 5 -10.38 8.98 16.55
C GLU A 5 -10.18 9.41 15.10
N ALA A 6 -11.19 9.19 14.27
CA ALA A 6 -11.24 9.69 12.90
C ALA A 6 -12.63 10.24 12.60
N SER A 7 -12.70 11.37 11.90
CA SER A 7 -13.96 11.90 11.36
C SER A 7 -14.14 11.47 9.91
N LEU A 8 -15.39 11.19 9.52
CA LEU A 8 -15.76 10.78 8.17
C LEU A 8 -16.48 11.93 7.47
N ALA A 9 -16.01 12.30 6.28
CA ALA A 9 -16.74 13.13 5.33
C ALA A 9 -17.09 12.30 4.08
N ILE A 10 -18.27 12.53 3.53
CA ILE A 10 -18.76 11.85 2.32
C ILE A 10 -18.87 12.91 1.22
N HIS A 11 -18.16 12.68 0.12
CA HIS A 11 -18.26 13.51 -1.08
C HIS A 11 -19.47 13.08 -1.92
N GLU A 12 -20.10 14.01 -2.63
CA GLU A 12 -21.27 13.75 -3.49
C GLU A 12 -21.03 12.69 -4.57
N SER A 13 -19.79 12.56 -5.06
CA SER A 13 -19.40 11.51 -6.02
C SER A 13 -19.13 10.14 -5.38
N GLY A 14 -19.37 9.98 -4.07
CA GLY A 14 -19.29 8.70 -3.37
C GLY A 14 -17.94 8.42 -2.67
N TRP A 15 -17.04 9.41 -2.59
CA TRP A 15 -15.80 9.26 -1.83
C TRP A 15 -16.05 9.31 -0.33
N LEU A 16 -15.39 8.42 0.39
CA LEU A 16 -15.30 8.45 1.85
C LEU A 16 -13.93 8.99 2.25
N VAL A 17 -13.92 10.15 2.91
CA VAL A 17 -12.70 10.80 3.38
C VAL A 17 -12.62 10.64 4.89
N TYR A 18 -11.64 9.89 5.38
CA TYR A 18 -11.36 9.80 6.81
C TYR A 18 -10.25 10.79 7.17
N ARG A 19 -10.51 11.63 8.16
CA ARG A 19 -9.54 12.56 8.74
C ARG A 19 -9.11 12.07 10.11
N PHE A 20 -7.82 11.89 10.29
CA PHE A 20 -7.22 11.45 11.55
C PHE A 20 -6.66 12.65 12.29
N LYS A 21 -6.65 12.65 13.62
CA LYS A 21 -6.01 13.74 14.39
C LYS A 21 -4.48 13.70 14.31
N ASN A 22 -3.91 12.52 14.08
CA ASN A 22 -2.47 12.31 14.04
C ASN A 22 -2.11 11.46 12.81
N VAL A 23 -0.87 11.58 12.36
CA VAL A 23 -0.35 10.81 11.23
C VAL A 23 -0.10 9.36 11.63
N ASP A 24 0.24 9.10 12.89
CA ASP A 24 0.54 7.75 13.38
C ASP A 24 -0.70 6.83 13.34
N ASP A 25 -1.88 7.28 13.76
CA ASP A 25 -3.11 6.48 13.68
C ASP A 25 -3.48 6.22 12.21
N LYS A 26 -3.31 7.22 11.34
CA LYS A 26 -3.48 7.05 9.89
C LYS A 26 -2.55 5.96 9.36
N LEU A 27 -1.27 5.98 9.74
CA LEU A 27 -0.28 4.98 9.33
C LEU A 27 -0.61 3.59 9.90
N VAL A 28 -1.05 3.51 11.16
CA VAL A 28 -1.48 2.25 11.79
C VAL A 28 -2.68 1.67 11.04
N VAL A 29 -3.66 2.50 10.67
CA VAL A 29 -4.81 2.07 9.87
C VAL A 29 -4.35 1.61 8.49
N LEU A 30 -3.49 2.36 7.80
CA LEU A 30 -2.95 1.92 6.49
C LEU A 30 -2.25 0.55 6.57
N ALA A 31 -1.46 0.32 7.63
CA ALA A 31 -0.72 -0.93 7.83
C ALA A 31 -1.59 -2.11 8.22
N SER A 32 -2.71 -1.87 8.90
CA SER A 32 -3.54 -2.92 9.52
C SER A 32 -4.54 -3.57 8.55
N GLY A 33 -4.57 -3.15 7.29
CA GLY A 33 -5.38 -3.79 6.26
C GLY A 33 -5.01 -5.27 6.03
N PRO A 34 -5.88 -6.05 5.36
CA PRO A 34 -7.03 -5.59 4.58
C PRO A 34 -8.29 -5.36 5.43
N TYR A 35 -9.08 -4.38 5.04
CA TYR A 35 -10.37 -4.10 5.67
C TYR A 35 -11.50 -4.68 4.85
N LEU A 36 -12.58 -5.11 5.52
CA LEU A 36 -13.77 -5.64 4.88
C LEU A 36 -14.99 -4.86 5.36
N ILE A 37 -15.84 -4.43 4.43
CA ILE A 37 -17.17 -3.89 4.72
C ILE A 37 -18.19 -4.76 3.99
N TYR A 38 -19.10 -5.40 4.74
CA TYR A 38 -20.06 -6.38 4.22
C TYR A 38 -19.42 -7.47 3.33
N GLY A 39 -18.26 -7.99 3.77
CA GLY A 39 -17.50 -9.01 3.04
C GLY A 39 -16.77 -8.52 1.79
N ARG A 40 -16.75 -7.20 1.53
CA ARG A 40 -16.07 -6.60 0.37
C ARG A 40 -14.75 -5.95 0.80
N PRO A 41 -13.64 -6.19 0.07
CA PRO A 41 -12.36 -5.57 0.37
C PRO A 41 -12.45 -4.06 0.22
N LEU A 42 -12.01 -3.37 1.25
CA LEU A 42 -11.94 -1.93 1.34
C LEU A 42 -10.51 -1.51 1.06
N ILE A 43 -10.30 -0.79 -0.03
CA ILE A 43 -8.99 -0.20 -0.33
C ILE A 43 -8.95 1.17 0.31
N ILE A 44 -8.00 1.31 1.22
CA ILE A 44 -7.74 2.54 1.92
C ILE A 44 -6.43 3.11 1.38
N LYS A 45 -6.42 4.39 1.00
CA LYS A 45 -5.22 5.06 0.50
C LYS A 45 -4.93 6.32 1.30
N ALA A 46 -3.66 6.70 1.40
CA ALA A 46 -3.32 8.06 1.77
C ALA A 46 -3.78 9.01 0.65
N MET A 47 -4.51 10.06 1.01
CA MET A 47 -4.83 11.12 0.05
C MET A 47 -3.51 11.82 -0.34
N PRO A 48 -3.19 11.95 -1.64
CA PRO A 48 -2.09 12.78 -2.11
C PRO A 48 -2.38 14.26 -1.85
N GLU A 49 -1.33 15.09 -1.81
CA GLU A 49 -1.43 16.52 -1.51
C GLU A 49 -2.33 17.28 -2.51
N TYR A 50 -2.25 16.93 -3.80
CA TYR A 50 -3.07 17.48 -4.87
C TYR A 50 -4.06 16.43 -5.37
N PHE A 51 -4.98 16.01 -4.50
CA PHE A 51 -6.00 15.04 -4.84
C PHE A 51 -7.18 15.68 -5.61
N ASP A 52 -7.60 15.02 -6.69
CA ASP A 52 -8.76 15.43 -7.50
C ASP A 52 -9.88 14.38 -7.43
N PHE A 53 -11.02 14.78 -6.88
CA PHE A 53 -12.23 13.93 -6.78
C PHE A 53 -12.84 13.54 -8.14
N GLY A 54 -12.47 14.25 -9.21
CA GLY A 54 -12.89 13.96 -10.59
C GLY A 54 -12.07 12.86 -11.27
N THR A 55 -10.95 12.41 -10.67
CA THR A 55 -10.16 11.32 -11.22
C THR A 55 -10.80 9.97 -10.94
N ASP A 56 -11.29 9.31 -12.00
CA ASP A 56 -11.97 8.01 -11.91
C ASP A 56 -11.00 6.81 -11.79
N GLU A 57 -9.69 7.09 -11.78
CA GLU A 57 -8.63 6.07 -11.84
C GLU A 57 -7.81 6.10 -10.55
N MET A 58 -7.97 5.07 -9.72
CA MET A 58 -7.07 4.83 -8.58
C MET A 58 -6.29 3.53 -8.78
N PRO A 59 -5.28 3.52 -9.67
CA PRO A 59 -4.49 2.32 -9.91
C PRO A 59 -3.51 2.03 -8.77
N CYS A 60 -3.24 3.02 -7.91
CA CYS A 60 -2.28 2.89 -6.83
C CYS A 60 -2.93 2.35 -5.55
N VAL A 61 -2.38 1.26 -5.00
CA VAL A 61 -2.88 0.60 -3.79
C VAL A 61 -1.75 0.26 -2.82
N PRO A 62 -1.94 0.39 -1.49
CA PRO A 62 -0.95 -0.04 -0.52
C PRO A 62 -0.93 -1.56 -0.40
N VAL A 63 0.24 -2.17 -0.63
CA VAL A 63 0.45 -3.61 -0.60
C VAL A 63 1.69 -3.92 0.22
N TRP A 64 1.56 -4.92 1.08
CA TRP A 64 2.71 -5.46 1.80
C TRP A 64 3.61 -6.25 0.86
N VAL A 65 4.89 -5.88 0.81
CA VAL A 65 5.93 -6.55 0.02
C VAL A 65 6.96 -7.18 0.96
N LYS A 66 7.33 -8.43 0.70
CA LYS A 66 8.37 -9.16 1.42
C LYS A 66 9.64 -9.28 0.57
N PHE A 67 10.77 -9.06 1.21
CA PHE A 67 12.12 -9.26 0.68
C PHE A 67 12.78 -10.42 1.44
N PRO A 68 12.60 -11.68 1.00
CA PRO A 68 13.17 -12.85 1.65
C PRO A 68 14.70 -12.83 1.56
N ASN A 69 15.35 -13.29 2.64
CA ASN A 69 16.81 -13.43 2.73
C ASN A 69 17.61 -12.14 2.41
N LEU A 70 16.97 -10.96 2.52
CA LEU A 70 17.65 -9.69 2.36
C LEU A 70 18.69 -9.53 3.49
N PRO A 71 19.97 -9.26 3.20
CA PRO A 71 20.99 -9.12 4.25
C PRO A 71 20.61 -8.04 5.28
N LEU A 72 20.76 -8.35 6.58
CA LEU A 72 20.34 -7.47 7.69
C LEU A 72 20.91 -6.06 7.63
N LYS A 73 22.10 -5.87 7.03
CA LYS A 73 22.70 -4.55 6.77
C LYS A 73 21.81 -3.61 5.93
N TYR A 74 20.84 -4.15 5.19
CA TYR A 74 19.89 -3.39 4.37
C TYR A 74 18.54 -3.14 5.04
N TRP A 75 18.37 -3.52 6.30
CA TRP A 75 17.09 -3.39 7.01
C TRP A 75 16.90 -2.03 7.67
N SER A 76 17.85 -1.11 7.54
CA SER A 76 17.65 0.27 7.97
C SER A 76 16.47 0.90 7.20
N PRO A 77 15.67 1.78 7.82
CA PRO A 77 14.54 2.44 7.14
C PRO A 77 14.94 3.10 5.83
N ARG A 78 16.13 3.73 5.78
CA ARG A 78 16.67 4.35 4.57
C ARG A 78 16.98 3.34 3.47
N CYS A 79 17.60 2.21 3.81
CA CYS A 79 17.89 1.16 2.84
C CYS A 79 16.63 0.50 2.32
N LEU A 80 15.69 0.14 3.21
CA LEU A 80 14.42 -0.47 2.84
C LEU A 80 13.58 0.45 1.96
N SER A 81 13.51 1.74 2.30
CA SER A 81 12.85 2.75 1.46
C SER A 81 13.45 2.81 0.06
N LYS A 82 14.79 2.85 -0.07
CA LYS A 82 15.49 2.86 -1.36
C LYS A 82 15.32 1.56 -2.16
N ILE A 83 15.19 0.41 -1.49
CA ILE A 83 14.95 -0.88 -2.15
C ILE A 83 13.51 -0.95 -2.65
N ALA A 84 12.55 -0.63 -1.78
CA ALA A 84 11.12 -0.65 -2.08
C ALA A 84 10.71 0.41 -3.12
N SER A 85 11.43 1.53 -3.22
CA SER A 85 11.17 2.56 -4.23
C SER A 85 11.33 2.07 -5.67
N LYS A 86 12.01 0.93 -5.88
CA LYS A 86 12.09 0.27 -7.20
C LYS A 86 10.77 -0.37 -7.65
N LEU A 87 9.82 -0.52 -6.74
CA LEU A 87 8.53 -1.18 -6.95
C LEU A 87 7.36 -0.18 -6.93
N GLY A 88 7.44 0.87 -6.12
CA GLY A 88 6.39 1.88 -5.93
C GLY A 88 6.79 2.86 -4.84
N THR A 89 5.83 3.53 -4.19
CA THR A 89 6.13 4.50 -3.12
C THR A 89 6.18 3.78 -1.77
N PRO A 90 7.33 3.70 -1.08
CA PRO A 90 7.41 3.07 0.23
C PRO A 90 6.67 3.91 1.29
N ILE A 91 5.86 3.25 2.12
CA ILE A 91 5.11 3.90 3.21
C ILE A 91 5.79 3.62 4.55
N GLN A 92 5.93 2.34 4.93
CA GLN A 92 6.52 1.95 6.22
C GLN A 92 6.92 0.47 6.24
N SER A 93 7.83 0.06 7.13
CA SER A 93 8.07 -1.35 7.44
C SER A 93 7.09 -1.88 8.49
N ASP A 94 6.90 -3.20 8.56
CA ASP A 94 6.18 -3.77 9.71
C ASP A 94 7.04 -3.71 10.98
N GLN A 95 6.40 -3.80 12.15
CA GLN A 95 7.09 -3.71 13.44
C GLN A 95 8.14 -4.81 13.62
N LEU A 96 7.91 -6.01 13.06
CA LEU A 96 8.84 -7.14 13.15
C LEU A 96 10.13 -6.89 12.35
N THR A 97 10.03 -6.20 11.21
CA THR A 97 11.19 -5.76 10.42
C THR A 97 11.90 -4.62 11.12
N PHE A 98 11.15 -3.64 11.63
CA PHE A 98 11.71 -2.46 12.32
C PHE A 98 12.49 -2.86 13.59
N ASN A 99 11.92 -3.74 14.41
CA ASN A 99 12.54 -4.24 15.64
C ASN A 99 13.55 -5.37 15.39
N MET A 100 13.74 -5.80 14.14
CA MET A 100 14.56 -6.97 13.78
C MET A 100 14.20 -8.27 14.55
N SER A 101 12.95 -8.40 15.02
CA SER A 101 12.50 -9.59 15.77
C SER A 101 12.15 -10.78 14.89
N ARG A 102 12.01 -10.57 13.57
CA ARG A 102 11.91 -11.62 12.55
C ARG A 102 13.00 -11.41 11.52
N ILE A 103 13.89 -12.39 11.34
CA ILE A 103 15.03 -12.28 10.41
C ILE A 103 14.86 -13.03 9.08
N SER A 104 13.75 -13.77 8.88
CA SER A 104 13.51 -14.54 7.66
C SER A 104 13.25 -13.68 6.42
N TYR A 105 12.67 -12.48 6.61
CA TYR A 105 12.39 -11.53 5.53
C TYR A 105 12.13 -10.13 6.10
N ALA A 106 12.55 -9.11 5.35
CA ALA A 106 12.10 -7.75 5.56
C ALA A 106 10.72 -7.56 4.91
N ARG A 107 9.85 -6.77 5.53
CA ARG A 107 8.50 -6.49 5.03
C ARG A 107 8.22 -4.99 5.04
N VAL A 108 7.80 -4.46 3.89
CA VAL A 108 7.54 -3.04 3.66
C VAL A 108 6.17 -2.86 3.01
N LEU A 109 5.37 -1.92 3.49
CA LEU A 109 4.13 -1.48 2.89
C LEU A 109 4.50 -0.49 1.77
N VAL A 110 4.10 -0.81 0.55
CA VAL A 110 4.43 -0.02 -0.65
C VAL A 110 3.15 0.32 -1.37
N GLU A 111 2.95 1.59 -1.70
CA GLU A 111 1.92 2.00 -2.64
C GLU A 111 2.36 1.62 -4.06
N LEU A 112 1.67 0.64 -4.65
CA LEU A 112 1.98 0.06 -5.95
C LEU A 112 0.99 0.54 -7.00
N ASP A 113 1.49 0.94 -8.16
CA ASP A 113 0.70 1.15 -9.36
C ASP A 113 0.34 -0.21 -10.01
N LEU A 114 -0.95 -0.56 -10.01
CA LEU A 114 -1.46 -1.80 -10.59
C LEU A 114 -1.52 -1.79 -12.13
N LEU A 115 -1.37 -0.63 -12.77
CA LEU A 115 -1.21 -0.55 -14.23
C LEU A 115 0.19 -0.98 -14.65
N ALA A 116 1.19 -0.70 -13.81
CA ALA A 116 2.57 -1.09 -14.04
C ALA A 116 2.77 -2.63 -14.03
N ASN A 117 3.90 -3.07 -14.56
CA ASN A 117 4.30 -4.47 -14.48
C ASN A 117 5.00 -4.73 -13.14
N LEU A 118 4.37 -5.56 -12.31
CA LEU A 118 4.91 -5.94 -11.01
C LEU A 118 6.15 -6.82 -11.19
N LYS A 119 7.27 -6.39 -10.64
CA LYS A 119 8.55 -7.11 -10.74
C LYS A 119 8.58 -8.28 -9.76
N SER A 120 9.00 -9.46 -10.21
CA SER A 120 9.24 -10.63 -9.35
C SER A 120 10.58 -10.58 -8.61
N SER A 121 11.51 -9.73 -9.06
CA SER A 121 12.81 -9.50 -8.44
C SER A 121 13.36 -8.12 -8.76
N ILE A 122 14.30 -7.63 -7.94
CA ILE A 122 15.00 -6.37 -8.13
C ILE A 122 16.49 -6.55 -7.94
N VAL A 123 17.29 -5.88 -8.78
CA VAL A 123 18.75 -5.90 -8.66
C VAL A 123 19.18 -4.85 -7.65
N ILE A 124 20.01 -5.21 -6.67
CA ILE A 124 20.59 -4.32 -5.67
C ILE A 124 22.11 -4.27 -5.87
N ASN A 125 22.64 -3.08 -6.10
CA ASN A 125 24.09 -2.88 -6.21
C ASN A 125 24.70 -2.87 -4.80
N LEU A 126 25.66 -3.75 -4.57
CA LEU A 126 26.36 -3.89 -3.31
C LEU A 126 27.61 -2.99 -3.30
N PRO A 127 28.09 -2.53 -2.12
CA PRO A 127 29.28 -1.67 -2.02
C PRO A 127 30.57 -2.28 -2.56
N ASN A 128 30.66 -3.60 -2.63
CA ASN A 128 31.80 -4.34 -3.20
C ASN A 128 31.75 -4.46 -4.73
N GLY A 129 30.82 -3.75 -5.39
CA GLY A 129 30.67 -3.75 -6.85
C GLY A 129 29.85 -4.90 -7.42
N SER A 130 29.50 -5.92 -6.62
CA SER A 130 28.63 -7.00 -7.10
C SER A 130 27.15 -6.65 -6.99
N THR A 131 26.30 -7.45 -7.63
CA THR A 131 24.84 -7.26 -7.62
C THR A 131 24.13 -8.40 -6.93
N LEU A 132 23.17 -8.08 -6.07
CA LEU A 132 22.25 -9.03 -5.47
C LEU A 132 20.92 -9.01 -6.24
N ASN A 133 20.51 -10.15 -6.78
CA ASN A 133 19.15 -10.30 -7.30
C ASN A 133 18.20 -10.62 -6.15
N GLN A 134 17.44 -9.63 -5.67
CA GLN A 134 16.55 -9.75 -4.54
C GLN A 134 15.15 -10.19 -5.01
N PRO A 135 14.65 -11.38 -4.61
CA PRO A 135 13.28 -11.77 -4.88
C PRO A 135 12.28 -10.83 -4.20
N VAL A 136 11.12 -10.66 -4.82
CA VAL A 136 10.02 -9.81 -4.35
C VAL A 136 8.76 -10.65 -4.24
N ILE A 137 8.18 -10.70 -3.04
CA ILE A 137 6.94 -11.44 -2.79
C ILE A 137 5.87 -10.43 -2.35
N TYR A 138 4.85 -10.25 -3.18
CA TYR A 138 3.69 -9.43 -2.84
C TYR A 138 2.76 -10.18 -1.89
N GLY A 139 2.14 -9.44 -0.97
CA GLY A 139 1.01 -9.93 -0.19
C GLY A 139 -0.24 -10.04 -1.06
N THR A 140 -1.42 -9.99 -0.43
CA THR A 140 -2.69 -10.05 -1.15
C THR A 140 -2.86 -8.83 -2.05
N LEU A 141 -2.76 -9.04 -3.36
CA LEU A 141 -3.07 -8.04 -4.36
C LEU A 141 -4.59 -8.01 -4.62
N PRO A 142 -5.21 -6.83 -4.76
CA PRO A 142 -6.59 -6.77 -5.18
C PRO A 142 -6.72 -7.21 -6.64
N ARG A 143 -7.87 -7.79 -6.99
CA ARG A 143 -8.19 -8.07 -8.40
C ARG A 143 -8.42 -6.74 -9.12
N PHE A 144 -7.55 -6.41 -10.08
CA PHE A 144 -7.61 -5.18 -10.85
C PHE A 144 -7.65 -5.48 -12.35
N CYS A 145 -8.56 -4.83 -13.07
CA CYS A 145 -8.71 -5.00 -14.50
C CYS A 145 -7.94 -3.89 -15.21
N LYS A 146 -6.78 -4.19 -15.80
CA LYS A 146 -5.96 -3.19 -16.52
C LYS A 146 -6.70 -2.53 -17.68
N LEU A 147 -7.62 -3.24 -18.34
CA LEU A 147 -8.42 -2.71 -19.45
C LEU A 147 -9.46 -1.69 -19.00
N CYS A 148 -10.12 -1.94 -17.88
CA CYS A 148 -11.16 -1.05 -17.34
C CYS A 148 -10.61 -0.08 -16.30
N LYS A 149 -9.33 -0.20 -15.94
CA LYS A 149 -8.62 0.55 -14.92
C LYS A 149 -9.34 0.63 -13.58
N SER A 150 -10.11 -0.40 -13.28
CA SER A 150 -10.99 -0.48 -12.12
C SER A 150 -10.73 -1.78 -11.35
N LEU A 151 -11.06 -1.77 -10.08
CA LEU A 151 -10.98 -2.98 -9.27
C LEU A 151 -12.12 -3.92 -9.66
N ALA A 152 -11.86 -5.23 -9.73
CA ALA A 152 -12.86 -6.19 -10.22
C ALA A 152 -14.13 -6.25 -9.34
N TRP A 153 -14.04 -5.86 -8.07
CA TRP A 153 -15.20 -5.75 -7.18
C TRP A 153 -16.08 -4.51 -7.48
N GLU A 154 -15.54 -3.48 -8.15
CA GLU A 154 -16.32 -2.32 -8.61
C GLU A 154 -17.20 -2.67 -9.81
N LYS A 155 -16.79 -3.63 -10.64
CA LYS A 155 -17.61 -4.12 -11.76
C LYS A 155 -18.89 -4.84 -11.32
N LEU A 156 -18.97 -5.31 -10.07
CA LEU A 156 -20.19 -5.91 -9.51
C LEU A 156 -21.21 -4.86 -9.02
N LYS A 157 -21.00 -3.56 -9.26
CA LYS A 157 -21.89 -2.48 -8.79
C LYS A 157 -22.52 -1.69 -9.93
N ALA A 158 -23.72 -2.11 -10.32
CA ALA A 158 -24.75 -1.22 -10.85
C ALA A 158 -25.73 -0.71 -9.78
N ARG A 159 -25.64 -1.16 -8.50
CA ARG A 159 -26.70 -0.90 -7.49
C ARG A 159 -26.28 -0.33 -6.13
N LEU A 160 -25.00 -0.18 -5.84
CA LEU A 160 -24.53 0.46 -4.60
C LEU A 160 -23.30 1.29 -5.00
N GLY A 161 -23.38 2.62 -4.96
CA GLY A 161 -22.36 3.55 -5.47
C GLY A 161 -20.90 3.15 -5.20
N ARG A 162 -19.99 3.56 -6.08
CA ARG A 162 -18.54 3.36 -5.93
C ARG A 162 -18.12 3.92 -4.57
N LEU A 163 -17.38 3.14 -3.78
CA LEU A 163 -16.88 3.57 -2.46
C LEU A 163 -15.37 3.65 -2.57
N HIS A 164 -14.87 4.83 -2.88
CA HIS A 164 -13.43 5.10 -2.86
C HIS A 164 -13.06 5.72 -1.52
N ILE A 165 -12.03 5.19 -0.86
CA ILE A 165 -11.64 5.64 0.48
C ILE A 165 -10.25 6.25 0.46
N VAL A 166 -10.20 7.49 0.95
CA VAL A 166 -8.97 8.27 1.07
C VAL A 166 -8.84 8.77 2.50
N MET A 167 -7.61 8.81 2.98
CA MET A 167 -7.29 9.24 4.33
C MET A 167 -6.39 10.46 4.30
N ILE A 168 -6.86 11.52 4.95
CA ILE A 168 -6.09 12.75 5.16
C ILE A 168 -5.59 12.80 6.60
N PRO A 169 -4.43 13.45 6.83
CA PRO A 169 -4.13 14.01 8.14
C PRO A 169 -5.18 15.05 8.57
#